data_AF-A0A225V1G7-F1
#
_entry.id   AF-A0A225V1G7-F1
#
_cell.length_a   1.000
_cell.length_b   1.000
_cell.length_c   1.000
_cell.angle_alpha   90.00
_cell.angle_beta   90.00
_cell.angle_gamma   90.00
#
_symmetry.space_group_name_H-M   'P 1'
#
loop_
_entity.id
_entity.type
_entity.pdbx_description
1 polymer ?
#
loop_
_entity_poly.entity_id
_entity_poly.type
_entity_poly.pdbx_seq_one_letter_code
_entity_poly.pdbx_strand_id
1 'polypeptide(L)' 'MRVLSTEGRNEPSDDDYDEHEANYISLEDYAQELAFLPDLTEPSVTVLDYEGSNVKNPALTDEQQQRLV' A
#
# COMPACT_ATOMS: atom_id res chain seq x y z
N MET A 1 -24.18 -19.52 22.96
CA MET A 1 -23.46 -20.63 22.27
C MET A 1 -24.22 -20.94 21.00
N ARG A 2 -23.62 -20.67 19.84
CA ARG A 2 -24.08 -21.22 18.55
C ARG A 2 -22.82 -21.59 17.78
N VAL A 3 -22.63 -22.90 17.65
CA VAL A 3 -21.54 -23.51 16.89
C VAL A 3 -21.89 -23.42 15.40
N LEU A 4 -20.93 -23.01 14.58
CA LEU A 4 -21.07 -23.09 13.13
C LEU A 4 -20.41 -24.39 12.70
N SER A 5 -21.23 -25.38 12.36
CA SER A 5 -20.75 -26.60 11.70
C SER A 5 -20.55 -26.28 10.23
N THR A 6 -19.32 -26.43 9.74
CA THR A 6 -19.03 -26.46 8.31
C THR A 6 -19.18 -27.90 7.83
N GLU A 7 -20.33 -28.23 7.25
CA GLU A 7 -20.52 -29.48 6.52
C GLU A 7 -20.10 -29.29 5.06
N GLY A 8 -19.23 -30.19 4.58
CA GLY A 8 -19.24 -30.66 3.19
C GLY A 8 -18.78 -29.69 2.10
N ARG A 9 -17.46 -29.65 1.90
CA ARG A 9 -16.74 -29.36 0.64
C ARG A 9 -17.64 -29.34 -0.62
N ASN A 10 -18.01 -28.14 -1.09
CA ASN A 10 -18.38 -27.95 -2.49
C ASN A 10 -17.08 -28.05 -3.31
N GLU A 11 -17.00 -29.03 -4.20
CA GLU A 11 -15.95 -29.02 -5.22
C GLU A 11 -16.22 -27.82 -6.14
N PRO A 12 -15.21 -26.98 -6.44
CA PRO A 12 -15.41 -25.90 -7.38
C PRO A 12 -15.73 -26.51 -8.75
N SER A 13 -16.95 -26.34 -9.24
CA SER A 13 -17.19 -26.42 -10.67
C SER A 13 -16.37 -25.33 -11.33
N ASP A 14 -15.53 -25.70 -12.29
CA ASP A 14 -14.73 -24.77 -13.13
C ASP A 14 -15.62 -23.82 -13.98
N ASP A 15 -16.94 -23.82 -13.77
CA ASP A 15 -17.92 -23.04 -14.53
C ASP A 15 -18.42 -21.79 -13.77
N ASP A 16 -17.97 -21.54 -12.53
CA ASP A 16 -18.34 -20.38 -11.71
C ASP A 16 -17.32 -19.22 -11.81
N TYR A 17 -16.72 -19.00 -12.98
CA TYR A 17 -15.96 -17.78 -13.21
C TYR A 17 -16.93 -16.67 -13.62
N ASP A 18 -17.20 -15.72 -12.72
CA ASP A 18 -17.83 -14.45 -13.08
C ASP A 18 -16.89 -13.71 -14.05
N GLU A 19 -17.16 -13.83 -15.36
CA GLU A 19 -16.47 -13.04 -16.37
C GLU A 19 -16.83 -11.56 -16.19
N HIS A 20 -15.92 -10.79 -15.61
CA HIS A 20 -16.02 -9.34 -15.60
C HIS A 20 -15.51 -8.79 -16.94
N GLU A 21 -16.43 -8.23 -17.73
CA GLU A 21 -16.07 -7.46 -18.91
C GLU A 21 -15.02 -6.40 -18.57
N ALA A 22 -14.00 -6.28 -19.42
CA ALA A 22 -12.94 -5.32 -19.22
C ALA A 22 -13.53 -3.91 -19.20
N ASN A 23 -13.36 -3.21 -18.08
CA ASN A 23 -13.84 -1.85 -17.96
C ASN A 23 -12.88 -0.94 -18.73
N TYR A 24 -13.27 -0.54 -19.94
CA TYR A 24 -12.49 0.38 -20.76
C TYR A 24 -12.64 1.80 -20.18
N ILE A 25 -11.65 2.22 -19.39
CA ILE A 25 -11.54 3.61 -18.98
C ILE A 25 -10.94 4.43 -20.12
N SER A 26 -11.57 5.56 -20.44
CA SER A 26 -11.05 6.49 -21.44
C SER A 26 -10.00 7.38 -20.76
N LEU A 27 -8.77 7.35 -21.28
CA LEU A 27 -7.60 8.03 -20.69
C LEU A 27 -7.33 9.39 -21.35
N GLU A 28 -8.23 9.88 -22.20
CA GLU A 28 -8.07 11.16 -22.90
C GLU A 28 -7.95 12.34 -21.93
N ASP A 29 -8.64 12.28 -20.80
CA ASP A 29 -8.58 13.30 -19.75
C ASP A 29 -7.40 13.08 -18.78
N TYR A 30 -6.76 11.90 -18.79
CA TYR A 30 -5.61 11.59 -17.91
C TYR A 30 -4.42 12.52 -18.19
N ALA A 31 -4.18 12.87 -19.46
CA ALA A 31 -3.10 13.78 -19.83
C ALA A 31 -3.32 15.21 -19.30
N GLN A 32 -4.58 15.64 -19.19
CA GLN A 32 -4.94 16.95 -18.62
C GLN A 32 -4.65 17.00 -17.12
N GLU A 33 -4.90 15.89 -16.40
CA GLU A 33 -4.62 15.78 -14.97
C GLU A 33 -3.12 15.84 -14.65
N LEU A 34 -2.26 15.35 -15.56
CA LEU A 34 -0.80 15.43 -15.41
C LEU A 34 -0.28 16.89 -15.39
N ALA A 35 -1.00 17.84 -16.00
CA ALA A 35 -0.59 19.26 -16.01
C ALA A 35 -0.66 19.92 -14.62
N PHE A 36 -1.34 19.28 -13.65
CA PHE A 36 -1.43 19.75 -12.27
C PHE A 36 -0.44 19.03 -11.34
N LEU A 37 0.26 18.01 -11.83
CA LEU A 37 1.26 17.32 -11.03
C LEU A 37 2.53 18.19 -10.95
N PRO A 38 3.19 18.21 -9.78
CA PRO A 38 4.51 18.81 -9.68
C PRO A 38 5.49 18.07 -10.61
N ASP A 39 6.54 18.76 -11.03
CA ASP A 39 7.60 18.13 -11.79
C ASP A 39 8.27 17.03 -10.95
N LEU A 40 8.07 15.78 -11.34
CA LEU A 40 8.63 14.60 -10.68
C LEU A 40 10.09 14.33 -11.08
N THR A 41 10.62 15.07 -12.06
CA THR A 41 12.01 14.96 -12.49
C THR A 41 12.97 15.73 -11.58
N GLU A 42 12.44 16.68 -10.80
CA GLU A 42 13.20 17.36 -9.77
C GLU A 42 13.29 16.49 -8.51
N PRO A 43 14.50 16.11 -8.05
CA PRO A 43 14.65 15.37 -6.81
C PRO A 43 14.22 16.25 -5.64
N SER A 44 13.08 15.91 -5.04
CA SER A 44 12.61 16.53 -3.81
C SER A 44 13.38 15.89 -2.64
N VAL A 45 14.29 16.66 -2.04
CA VAL A 45 14.98 16.23 -0.83
C VAL A 45 13.96 16.18 0.30
N THR A 46 13.60 14.97 0.70
CA THR A 46 12.75 14.75 1.88
C THR A 46 13.67 14.41 3.06
N VAL A 47 13.72 15.29 4.06
CA VAL A 47 14.41 15.01 5.33
C VAL A 47 13.39 14.42 6.28
N LEU A 48 13.63 13.17 6.70
CA LEU A 48 12.81 12.51 7.70
C LEU A 48 13.34 12.84 9.10
N ASP A 49 12.46 13.28 9.99
CA ASP A 49 12.80 13.54 11.39
C ASP A 49 12.73 12.23 12.19
N TYR A 50 13.91 11.70 12.54
CA TYR A 50 14.06 10.48 13.32
C TYR A 50 14.19 10.74 14.84
N GLU A 51 14.01 11.98 15.29
CA GLU A 51 14.07 12.32 16.72
C GLU A 51 12.78 11.99 17.48
N GLY A 52 11.74 11.55 16.76
CA GLY A 52 10.46 11.13 17.33
C GLY A 52 10.60 10.01 18.38
N SER A 53 9.83 10.10 19.47
CA SER A 53 9.85 9.10 20.54
C SER A 53 9.40 7.71 20.09
N ASN A 54 8.63 7.64 19.01
CA ASN A 54 8.23 6.41 18.33
C ASN A 54 9.34 5.77 17.47
N VAL A 55 10.42 6.51 17.20
CA VAL A 55 11.59 6.07 16.43
C VAL A 55 12.75 5.69 17.35
N LYS A 56 12.87 6.35 18.50
CA LYS A 56 13.93 6.08 19.48
C LYS A 56 13.68 4.79 20.24
N ASN A 57 14.68 3.92 20.28
CA ASN A 57 14.65 2.73 21.12
C ASN A 57 15.29 3.03 22.48
N PRO A 58 14.54 2.96 23.60
CA PRO A 58 15.08 3.27 24.93
C PRO A 58 16.15 2.29 25.42
N ALA A 59 16.31 1.13 24.77
CA ALA A 59 17.36 0.17 25.07
C ALA A 59 18.72 0.48 24.42
N LEU A 60 18.78 1.44 23.50
CA LEU A 60 19.99 1.81 22.77
C LEU A 60 20.64 3.06 23.36
N THR A 61 21.96 3.14 23.27
CA THR A 61 22.69 4.40 23.52
C THR A 61 22.53 5.36 22.33
N ASP A 62 22.78 6.65 22.55
CA ASP A 62 22.68 7.66 21.49
C ASP A 62 23.57 7.33 20.28
N GLU A 63 24.80 6.85 20.50
CA GLU A 63 25.70 6.42 19.41
C GLU A 63 25.17 5.20 18.65
N GLN A 64 24.49 4.27 19.33
CA GLN A 64 23.89 3.10 18.68
C GLN A 64 22.67 3.49 17.86
N GLN A 65 21.84 4.41 18.39
CA GLN A 65 20.66 4.94 17.70
C GLN A 65 21.07 5.72 16.43
N GLN A 66 22.11 6.55 16.51
CA GLN A 66 22.61 7.34 15.36
C GLN A 66 23.16 6.48 14.21
N ARG A 67 23.52 5.22 14.47
CA ARG A 67 23.99 4.29 13.42
C ARG A 67 22.87 3.59 12.66
N LEU A 68 21.61 3.75 13.08
CA LEU A 68 20.44 3.13 12.45
C LEU A 68 19.83 3.99 11.33
N VAL A 69 20.25 5.24 11.24
CA VAL A 69 19.75 6.27 10.32
C VAL A 69 20.82 6.58 9.29
#